data_AF-B8IWV4-F1
#
_entry.id   AF-B8IWV4-F1
#
_cell.length_a   1.000
_cell.length_b   1.000
_cell.length_c   1.000
_cell.angle_alpha   90.00
_cell.angle_beta   90.00
_cell.angle_gamma   90.00
#
_symmetry.space_group_name_H-M   'P 1'
#
loop_
_entity.id
_entity.type
_entity.pdbx_description
1 polymer ?
#
loop_
_entity_poly.entity_id
_entity_poly.type
_entity_poly.pdbx_seq_one_letter_code
_entity_poly.pdbx_strand_id
1 'polypeptide(L)' 'MVQRFYFDLTDGLTTIRDNEGVEADDLADALEQAEAALEEMSASGELTDLEEGWRLVIRTGADTVLATIPIV' A
#
# COMPACT_ATOMS: atom_id res chain seq x y z
N MET A 1 4.75 17.46 8.92
CA MET A 1 3.95 18.25 7.94
C MET A 1 3.18 17.19 7.19
N VAL A 2 1.84 17.22 7.21
CA VAL A 2 1.08 16.13 6.59
C VAL A 2 1.36 16.08 5.09
N GLN A 3 1.75 14.90 4.62
CA GLN A 3 1.99 14.62 3.22
C GLN A 3 1.13 13.44 2.79
N ARG A 4 0.76 13.42 1.51
CA ARG A 4 -0.08 12.35 0.97
C ARG A 4 0.79 11.23 0.41
N PHE A 5 0.55 10.03 0.92
CA PHE A 5 1.13 8.78 0.47
C PHE A 5 0.08 7.97 -0.29
N TYR A 6 0.50 7.22 -1.28
CA TYR A 6 -0.36 6.37 -2.08
C TYR A 6 0.10 4.93 -1.98
N PHE A 7 -0.84 4.00 -1.95
CA PHE A 7 -0.60 2.58 -1.71
C PHE A 7 -1.01 1.78 -2.95
N ASP A 8 -0.10 1.65 -3.90
CA ASP A 8 -0.38 0.91 -5.12
C ASP A 8 -0.18 -0.59 -4.88
N LEU A 9 -1.03 -1.44 -5.45
CA LEU A 9 -0.85 -2.88 -5.44
C LEU A 9 -0.21 -3.34 -6.75
N THR A 10 0.79 -4.20 -6.70
CA THR A 10 1.42 -4.75 -7.90
C THR A 10 1.92 -6.18 -7.73
N ASP A 11 1.66 -7.03 -8.72
CA ASP A 11 2.28 -8.36 -8.83
C ASP A 11 3.62 -8.30 -9.60
N GLY A 12 3.89 -7.20 -10.32
CA GLY A 12 5.04 -7.00 -11.19
C GLY A 12 4.70 -7.05 -12.68
N LEU A 13 3.54 -7.60 -13.05
CA LEU A 13 2.96 -7.50 -14.39
C LEU A 13 1.85 -6.44 -14.45
N THR A 14 1.02 -6.38 -13.41
CA THR A 14 -0.08 -5.43 -13.27
C THR A 14 0.17 -4.52 -12.07
N THR A 15 -0.27 -3.27 -12.18
CA THR A 15 -0.25 -2.31 -11.08
C THR A 15 -1.64 -1.68 -10.95
N ILE A 16 -2.26 -1.84 -9.79
CA ILE A 16 -3.48 -1.16 -9.39
C ILE A 16 -3.04 0.09 -8.62
N ARG A 17 -3.24 1.25 -9.24
CA ARG A 17 -2.85 2.53 -8.63
C ARG A 17 -3.93 3.04 -7.69
N ASP A 18 -3.52 3.36 -6.46
CA ASP A 18 -4.33 4.12 -5.53
C ASP A 18 -4.22 5.62 -5.85
N ASN A 19 -5.36 6.24 -6.17
CA ASN A 19 -5.43 7.67 -6.48
C ASN A 19 -5.96 8.51 -5.31
N GLU A 20 -6.51 7.86 -4.29
CA GLU A 20 -7.01 8.53 -3.09
C GLU A 20 -5.83 8.82 -2.15
N GLY A 21 -5.07 7.78 -1.81
CA GLY A 21 -3.97 7.87 -0.87
C GLY A 21 -4.41 8.26 0.55
N VAL A 22 -3.47 8.31 1.48
CA VAL A 22 -3.70 8.76 2.86
C VAL A 22 -2.78 9.92 3.23
N GLU A 23 -3.29 10.80 4.07
CA GLU A 23 -2.51 11.89 4.65
C GLU A 23 -1.86 11.40 5.95
N ALA A 24 -0.53 11.39 6.00
CA ALA A 24 0.25 11.00 7.17
C ALA A 24 1.40 11.99 7.39
N ASP A 25 1.89 12.13 8.63
CA ASP A 25 2.95 13.12 8.91
C ASP A 25 4.31 12.66 8.37
N ASP A 26 4.56 11.34 8.38
CA ASP A 26 5.82 10.73 7.95
C ASP A 26 5.58 9.31 7.38
N LEU A 27 6.60 8.75 6.73
CA LEU A 27 6.54 7.40 6.16
C LEU A 27 6.22 6.32 7.21
N ALA A 28 6.68 6.49 8.46
CA ALA A 28 6.40 5.53 9.53
C ALA A 28 4.90 5.46 9.84
N ASP A 29 4.21 6.60 9.87
CA ASP A 29 2.77 6.67 10.12
C ASP A 29 1.98 6.09 8.92
N ALA A 30 2.43 6.38 7.70
CA ALA A 30 1.87 5.75 6.49
C ALA A 30 2.07 4.23 6.45
N LEU A 31 3.21 3.72 6.96
CA LEU A 31 3.48 2.30 7.07
C LEU A 31 2.54 1.64 8.08
N GLU A 32 2.37 2.24 9.27
CA GLU A 32 1.45 1.72 10.30
C GLU A 32 0.00 1.63 9.76
N GLN A 33 -0.45 2.66 9.04
CA GLN A 33 -1.76 2.65 8.39
C GLN A 33 -1.87 1.59 7.28
N ALA A 34 -0.81 1.39 6.50
CA ALA A 34 -0.78 0.35 5.46
C ALA A 34 -0.83 -1.06 6.06
N GLU A 35 -0.07 -1.31 7.12
CA GLU A 35 -0.06 -2.58 7.84
C GLU A 35 -1.44 -2.87 8.44
N ALA A 36 -2.06 -1.89 9.09
CA ALA A 36 -3.41 -2.02 9.63
C ALA A 36 -4.45 -2.36 8.53
N ALA A 37 -4.40 -1.66 7.39
CA ALA A 37 -5.29 -1.93 6.27
C ALA A 37 -5.08 -3.34 5.69
N LEU A 38 -3.82 -3.78 5.55
CA LEU A 38 -3.51 -5.14 5.11
C LEU A 38 -4.00 -6.19 6.11
N GLU A 39 -3.87 -5.97 7.41
CA GLU A 39 -4.41 -6.86 8.43
C GLU A 39 -5.94 -6.95 8.35
N GLU A 40 -6.63 -5.82 8.16
CA GLU A 40 -8.08 -5.77 7.99
C GLU A 40 -8.54 -6.52 6.72
N MET A 41 -7.88 -6.27 5.58
CA MET A 41 -8.16 -6.96 4.33
C MET A 41 -7.82 -8.46 4.40
N SER A 42 -6.77 -8.83 5.15
CA SER A 42 -6.45 -10.23 5.41
C SER A 42 -7.52 -10.90 6.25
N ALA A 43 -8.01 -10.21 7.29
CA ALA A 43 -9.04 -10.73 8.19
C ALA A 43 -10.41 -10.84 7.51
N SER A 44 -10.72 -9.94 6.57
CA SER A 44 -11.94 -10.01 5.75
C SER A 44 -11.85 -11.06 4.64
N GLY A 45 -10.64 -11.54 4.33
CA GLY A 45 -10.37 -12.50 3.26
C GLY A 45 -10.23 -11.85 1.88
N GLU A 46 -10.27 -10.52 1.78
CA GLU A 46 -10.17 -9.76 0.53
C GLU A 46 -8.80 -9.92 -0.16
N LEU A 47 -7.75 -10.21 0.62
CA LEU A 47 -6.44 -10.56 0.09
C LEU A 47 -6.36 -11.98 -0.47
N THR A 48 -7.35 -12.85 -0.20
CA THR A 48 -7.36 -14.23 -0.72
C THR A 48 -7.62 -14.27 -2.23
N ASP A 49 -8.30 -13.25 -2.77
CA ASP A 49 -8.50 -13.06 -4.20
C ASP A 49 -7.23 -12.55 -4.92
N LEU A 50 -6.24 -12.05 -4.16
CA LEU A 50 -4.93 -11.69 -4.71
C LEU A 50 -4.06 -12.95 -4.80
N GLU A 51 -3.59 -13.25 -6.01
CA GLU A 51 -2.69 -14.38 -6.25
C GLU A 51 -1.36 -14.27 -5.46
N GLU A 52 -0.56 -15.32 -5.43
CA GLU A 52 0.78 -15.24 -4.83
C GLU A 52 1.66 -14.21 -5.61
N GLY A 53 2.30 -13.28 -4.89
CA GLY A 53 3.26 -12.33 -5.46
C GLY A 53 2.82 -10.87 -5.50
N TRP A 54 1.60 -10.57 -5.04
CA TRP A 54 1.16 -9.19 -4.86
C TRP A 54 1.96 -8.48 -3.77
N ARG A 55 2.27 -7.20 -4.04
CA ARG A 55 3.04 -6.33 -3.17
C ARG A 55 2.35 -4.98 -3.10
N LEU A 56 2.32 -4.40 -1.91
CA LEU A 56 1.88 -3.05 -1.66
C LEU A 56 3.08 -2.10 -1.76
N VAL A 57 2.98 -1.11 -2.65
CA VAL A 57 4.02 -0.12 -2.95
C VAL A 57 3.57 1.22 -2.43
N ILE A 58 4.36 1.79 -1.52
CA ILE A 58 4.10 3.10 -0.94
C ILE A 58 4.87 4.14 -1.76
N ARG A 59 4.15 5.11 -2.33
CA ARG A 59 4.75 6.23 -3.08
C ARG A 59 4.28 7.58 -2.58
N THR A 60 5.05 8.62 -2.87
CA THR A 60 4.63 10.01 -2.66
C THR A 60 3.80 10.53 -3.84
N GLY A 61 3.21 11.71 -3.70
CA GLY A 61 2.56 12.43 -4.81
C GLY A 61 3.47 12.80 -5.98
N ALA A 62 4.80 12.67 -5.83
CA ALA A 62 5.76 12.84 -6.91
C ALA A 62 6.09 11.52 -7.64
N ASP A 63 5.26 10.48 -7.47
CA ASP A 63 5.45 9.13 -8.02
C ASP A 63 6.75 8.46 -7.53
N THR A 64 7.31 8.94 -6.41
CA THR A 64 8.54 8.37 -5.83
C THR A 64 8.18 7.23 -4.90
N VAL A 65 8.65 6.02 -5.22
CA VAL A 65 8.49 4.83 -4.37
C VAL A 65 9.38 4.97 -3.13
N LEU A 66 8.77 4.82 -1.96
CA LEU A 66 9.43 4.88 -0.66
C LEU A 66 9.58 3.51 -0.02
N ALA A 67 8.59 2.63 -0.19
CA ALA A 67 8.61 1.29 0.40
C ALA A 67 7.84 0.29 -0.46
N THR A 68 8.11 -0.99 -0.24
CA THR A 68 7.38 -2.11 -0.85
C THR A 68 7.22 -3.21 0.19
N ILE A 69 5.98 -3.62 0.44
CA ILE A 69 5.59 -4.63 1.42
C ILE A 69 5.02 -5.82 0.65
N PRO A 70 5.54 -7.04 0.84
CA PRO A 70 4.94 -8.23 0.26
C PRO A 70 3.65 -8.61 0.99
N ILE A 71 2.62 -8.97 0.23
CA ILE A 71 1.38 -9.54 0.77
C ILE A 71 1.58 -11.07 0.72
N VAL A 72 1.74 -11.71 1.89
CA VAL A 72 2.05 -13.14 2.05
C VAL A 72 1.10 -13.83 3.01
#